data_AF-A0A1B3MX83-F1
#
_entry.id   AF-A0A1B3MX83-F1
#
_cell.length_a   1.000
_cell.length_b   1.000
_cell.length_c   1.000
_cell.angle_alpha   90.00
_cell.angle_beta   90.00
_cell.angle_gamma   90.00
#
_symmetry.space_group_name_H-M   'P 1'
#
loop_
_entity.id
_entity.type
_entity.pdbx_description
1 polymer ?
#
loop_
_entity_poly.entity_id
_entity_poly.type
_entity_poly.pdbx_seq_one_letter_code
_entity_poly.pdbx_strand_id
1 'polypeptide(L)'
;MTIPRYTIGSAAAETLCHLDALHRADATPFRPVDLINIAGYSISEAHEMLPTDSIAARALIINAASRLIRAAEQLDVHVSARSPAVPHLVAAA
;
A
#
# COMPACT_ATOMS: atom_id res chain seq x y z
N MET A 1 22.81 5.83 -21.89
CA MET A 1 22.32 5.18 -20.65
C MET A 1 20.97 4.57 -20.95
N THR A 2 20.88 3.25 -20.98
CA THR A 2 19.68 2.48 -21.28
C THR A 2 18.88 2.27 -20.00
N ILE A 3 17.68 2.87 -19.94
CA ILE A 3 16.73 2.65 -18.85
C ILE A 3 16.19 1.21 -18.98
N PRO A 4 16.28 0.36 -17.94
CA PRO A 4 15.73 -0.98 -18.00
C PRO A 4 14.21 -0.87 -18.17
N ARG A 5 13.71 -1.29 -19.34
CA ARG A 5 12.28 -1.44 -19.60
C ARG A 5 11.79 -2.63 -18.79
N TYR A 6 11.39 -2.38 -17.56
CA TYR A 6 10.58 -3.34 -16.83
C TYR A 6 9.25 -3.46 -17.57
N THR A 7 9.00 -4.64 -18.14
CA THR A 7 7.69 -5.07 -18.63
C THR A 7 6.78 -5.31 -17.43
N ILE A 8 6.57 -4.28 -16.60
CA ILE A 8 5.53 -4.21 -15.58
C ILE A 8 4.27 -3.90 -16.39
N GLY A 9 3.77 -4.96 -17.04
CA GLY A 9 2.70 -4.90 -18.03
C GLY A 9 1.43 -4.27 -17.44
N SER A 10 0.59 -3.76 -18.33
CA SER A 10 -0.68 -3.07 -18.09
C SER A 10 -1.44 -3.50 -16.84
N ALA A 11 -1.46 -4.78 -16.48
CA ALA A 11 -2.09 -5.30 -15.27
C ALA A 11 -1.60 -4.63 -13.96
N ALA A 12 -0.31 -4.35 -13.81
CA ALA A 12 0.23 -3.68 -12.63
C ALA A 12 -0.11 -2.18 -12.63
N ALA A 13 -0.04 -1.52 -13.79
CA ALA A 13 -0.46 -0.13 -13.94
C ALA A 13 -1.96 0.04 -13.70
N GLU A 14 -2.77 -0.88 -14.21
CA GLU A 14 -4.23 -0.93 -14.03
C GLU A 14 -4.58 -1.19 -12.56
N THR A 15 -3.84 -2.07 -11.90
CA THR A 15 -3.95 -2.28 -10.45
C THR A 15 -3.61 -0.99 -9.70
N LEU A 16 -2.50 -0.32 -10.01
CA LEU A 16 -2.12 0.96 -9.39
C LEU A 16 -3.16 2.07 -9.62
N CYS A 17 -3.73 2.18 -10.82
CA CYS A 17 -4.82 3.10 -11.10
C CYS A 17 -6.08 2.79 -10.29
N HIS A 18 -6.41 1.51 -10.14
CA HIS A 18 -7.54 1.07 -9.32
C HIS A 18 -7.31 1.36 -7.84
N LEU A 19 -6.07 1.17 -7.38
CA LEU A 19 -5.63 1.49 -6.02
C LEU A 19 -5.73 3.00 -5.72
N ASP A 20 -5.32 3.87 -6.65
CA ASP A 20 -5.44 5.33 -6.51
C ASP A 20 -6.91 5.79 -6.39
N ALA A 21 -7.81 5.17 -7.16
CA ALA A 21 -9.24 5.48 -7.10
C ALA A 21 -9.87 5.09 -5.75
N LEU A 22 -9.48 3.93 -5.19
CA LEU A 22 -9.91 3.49 -3.86
C LEU A 22 -9.38 4.38 -2.74
N HIS A 23 -8.16 4.91 -2.88
CA HIS A 23 -7.51 5.73 -1.85
C HIS A 23 -8.28 7.02 -1.53
N ARG A 24 -9.01 7.58 -2.49
CA ARG A 24 -9.74 8.85 -2.33
C ARG A 24 -11.07 8.70 -1.58
N ALA A 25 -11.62 7.48 -1.48
CA ALA A 25 -12.93 7.25 -0.85
C ALA A 25 -12.84 7.17 0.69
N ASP A 26 -11.71 6.72 1.25
CA ASP A 26 -11.52 6.50 2.68
C ASP A 26 -10.79 7.70 3.35
N ALA A 27 -11.51 8.81 3.49
CA ALA A 27 -11.02 10.07 4.08
C ALA A 27 -10.91 10.08 5.62
N THR A 28 -11.24 8.97 6.30
CA THR A 28 -10.89 8.78 7.72
C THR A 28 -9.50 8.15 7.83
N PRO A 29 -8.55 8.74 8.59
CA PRO A 29 -7.22 8.19 8.71
C PRO A 29 -7.26 6.95 9.61
N PHE A 30 -7.41 5.78 9.00
CA PHE A 30 -7.19 4.50 9.66
C PHE A 30 -5.75 4.42 10.18
N ARG A 31 -5.56 3.87 11.39
CA ARG A 31 -4.23 3.54 11.91
C ARG A 31 -3.66 2.35 11.11
N PRO A 32 -2.33 2.16 11.09
CA PRO A 32 -1.71 1.02 10.39
C PRO A 32 -2.30 -0.33 10.82
N VAL A 33 -2.60 -0.49 12.11
CA VAL A 33 -3.20 -1.72 12.65
C VAL A 33 -4.61 -1.98 12.10
N ASP A 34 -5.41 -0.93 11.90
CA ASP A 34 -6.76 -1.05 11.36
C ASP A 34 -6.69 -1.47 9.89
N LEU A 35 -5.77 -0.87 9.12
CA LEU A 35 -5.52 -1.23 7.73
C LEU A 35 -5.09 -2.70 7.58
N ILE A 36 -4.21 -3.20 8.47
CA ILE A 36 -3.77 -4.59 8.49
C ILE A 36 -4.95 -5.52 8.82
N ASN A 37 -5.77 -5.18 9.81
CA ASN A 37 -6.92 -5.99 10.19
C ASN A 37 -7.96 -6.09 9.05
N ILE A 38 -8.26 -4.96 8.40
CA ILE A 38 -9.19 -4.95 7.26
C ILE A 38 -8.61 -5.77 6.09
N ALA A 39 -7.30 -5.66 5.83
CA ALA A 39 -6.65 -6.49 4.81
C ALA A 39 -6.74 -7.99 5.13
N GLY A 40 -6.53 -8.37 6.39
CA GLY A 40 -6.65 -9.76 6.84
C GLY A 40 -8.06 -10.34 6.65
N TYR A 41 -9.09 -9.54 6.95
CA TYR A 41 -10.48 -9.92 6.67
C TYR A 41 -10.71 -10.13 5.17
N SER A 42 -10.32 -9.18 4.33
CA SER A 42 -10.48 -9.30 2.87
C SER A 42 -9.71 -10.49 2.27
N ILE A 43 -8.54 -10.85 2.80
CA ILE A 43 -7.80 -12.04 2.37
C ILE A 43 -8.55 -13.32 2.75
N SER A 44 -9.12 -13.38 3.95
CA SER A 44 -9.89 -14.53 4.41
C SER A 44 -11.12 -14.74 3.55
N GLU A 45 -11.87 -13.67 3.29
CA GLU A 45 -13.04 -13.67 2.41
C GLU A 45 -12.67 -14.04 0.95
N ALA A 46 -11.53 -13.53 0.45
CA ALA A 46 -11.03 -13.90 -0.87
C ALA A 46 -10.71 -15.39 -0.98
N HIS A 47 -10.14 -15.99 0.07
CA HIS A 47 -9.82 -17.41 0.10
C HIS A 47 -11.08 -18.28 0.07
N GLU A 48 -12.13 -17.87 0.77
CA GLU A 48 -13.44 -18.54 0.74
C GLU A 48 -14.13 -18.41 -0.62
N MET A 49 -13.97 -17.27 -1.30
CA MET A 49 -14.59 -17.01 -2.60
C MET A 49 -13.80 -17.58 -3.78
N LEU A 50 -12.51 -17.87 -3.63
CA LEU A 50 -11.67 -18.35 -4.73
C LEU A 50 -12.22 -19.58 -5.49
N PRO A 51 -12.84 -20.59 -4.82
CA PRO A 51 -13.39 -21.76 -5.50
C PRO A 51 -14.68 -21.47 -6.30
N THR A 52 -15.40 -20.40 -5.97
CA THR A 52 -16.75 -20.12 -6.50
C THR A 52 -16.78 -18.90 -7.42
N ASP A 53 -16.02 -17.86 -7.09
CA ASP A 53 -15.93 -16.62 -7.86
C ASP A 53 -14.51 -16.04 -7.80
N SER A 54 -13.73 -16.36 -8.83
CA SER A 54 -12.35 -15.89 -8.97
C SER A 54 -12.24 -14.39 -9.26
N ILE A 55 -13.28 -13.76 -9.83
CA ILE A 55 -13.27 -12.33 -10.15
C ILE A 55 -13.45 -11.53 -8.87
N ALA A 56 -14.41 -11.93 -8.04
CA ALA A 56 -14.66 -11.25 -6.79
C ALA A 56 -13.55 -11.53 -5.75
N ALA A 57 -12.99 -12.75 -5.73
CA ALA A 57 -11.78 -13.05 -4.96
C ALA A 57 -10.58 -12.16 -5.37
N ARG A 58 -10.39 -11.94 -6.69
CA ARG A 58 -9.35 -11.02 -7.18
C ARG A 58 -9.58 -9.58 -6.71
N ALA A 59 -10.82 -9.10 -6.70
CA ALA A 59 -11.14 -7.75 -6.22
C ALA A 59 -10.80 -7.61 -4.72
N LEU A 60 -11.13 -8.61 -3.91
CA LEU A 60 -10.80 -8.63 -2.48
C LEU A 60 -9.28 -8.65 -2.23
N ILE A 61 -8.52 -9.40 -3.02
CA ILE A 61 -7.05 -9.43 -2.93
C ILE A 61 -6.45 -8.06 -3.25
N ILE A 62 -6.91 -7.41 -4.33
CA ILE A 62 -6.42 -6.07 -4.71
C ILE A 62 -6.75 -5.06 -3.60
N ASN A 63 -7.96 -5.14 -3.05
CA ASN A 63 -8.40 -4.28 -1.96
C ASN A 63 -7.56 -4.49 -0.68
N ALA A 64 -7.23 -5.74 -0.34
CA ALA A 64 -6.34 -6.06 0.78
C ALA A 64 -4.92 -5.52 0.55
N ALA A 65 -4.36 -5.73 -0.65
CA ALA A 65 -3.05 -5.24 -1.02
C ALA A 65 -2.95 -3.71 -0.91
N SER A 66 -4.00 -2.98 -1.33
CA SER A 66 -4.10 -1.52 -1.16
C SER A 66 -3.87 -1.08 0.28
N ARG A 67 -4.54 -1.74 1.22
CA ARG A 67 -4.49 -1.39 2.64
C ARG A 67 -3.14 -1.73 3.25
N LEU A 68 -2.53 -2.84 2.84
CA LEU A 68 -1.18 -3.22 3.29
C LEU A 68 -0.12 -2.25 2.77
N ILE A 69 -0.22 -1.81 1.52
CA ILE A 69 0.67 -0.78 0.96
C ILE A 69 0.52 0.51 1.76
N ARG A 70 -0.71 0.97 1.97
CA ARG A 70 -0.97 2.18 2.77
C ARG A 70 -0.47 2.06 4.21
N ALA A 71 -0.61 0.89 4.84
CA ALA A 71 -0.08 0.64 6.18
C ALA A 71 1.45 0.71 6.21
N ALA A 72 2.12 0.14 5.20
CA ALA A 72 3.57 0.20 5.06
C ALA A 72 4.06 1.65 4.85
N GLU A 73 3.41 2.42 3.97
CA GLU A 73 3.73 3.83 3.74
C GLU A 73 3.59 4.66 5.03
N GLN A 74 2.56 4.40 5.84
CA GLN A 74 2.41 5.05 7.14
C GLN A 74 3.57 4.69 8.08
N LEU A 75 4.06 3.45 8.09
CA LEU A 75 5.21 3.07 8.92
C LEU A 75 6.49 3.79 8.47
N ASP A 76 6.73 3.93 7.17
CA ASP A 76 7.91 4.63 6.62
C ASP A 76 7.94 6.11 7.00
N VAL A 77 6.77 6.77 7.06
CA VAL A 77 6.64 8.14 7.56
C VAL A 77 7.04 8.24 9.04
N HIS A 78 6.63 7.27 9.86
CA HIS A 78 7.00 7.24 11.28
C HIS A 78 8.49 6.93 11.48
N VAL A 79 9.10 6.08 10.65
CA VAL A 79 10.55 5.78 10.69
C VAL A 79 11.35 7.01 10.26
N SER A 80 10.95 7.68 9.19
CA SER A 80 11.62 8.90 8.70
C SER A 80 11.50 10.05 9.68
N ALA A 81 10.35 10.20 10.36
CA ALA A 81 10.15 11.21 11.41
C ALA A 81 10.92 10.94 12.71
N ARG A 82 11.35 9.68 12.94
CA ARG A 82 12.14 9.29 14.11
C ARG A 82 13.65 9.44 13.92
N SER A 83 14.11 9.84 12.74
CA SER A 83 15.51 10.23 12.55
C SER A 83 15.72 11.59 13.21
N PRO A 84 16.37 11.69 14.39
CA PRO A 84 16.65 12.99 14.96
C PRO A 84 17.58 13.70 13.98
N ALA A 85 17.16 14.87 13.51
CA ALA A 85 18.01 15.77 12.75
C ALA A 85 19.35 15.88 13.48
N VAL A 86 20.42 15.41 12.84
CA VAL A 86 21.77 15.68 13.29
C VAL A 86 21.92 17.21 13.23
N PRO A 87 22.10 17.91 14.35
CA PRO A 87 22.40 19.33 14.29
C PRO A 87 23.82 19.42 13.73
N HIS A 88 23.96 19.81 12.46
CA HIS A 88 25.23 20.30 11.94
C HIS A 88 25.51 21.65 12.60
N LEU A 89 26.04 21.55 13.82
CA LEU A 89 26.59 22.63 14.60
C LEU A 89 27.95 22.99 13.98
N VAL A 90 28.00 24.20 13.41
CA VAL A 90 29.14 25.14 13.37
C VAL A 90 30.51 24.60 12.94
N ALA A 91 30.99 25.12 11.81
CA ALA A 91 32.39 25.53 11.69
C ALA A 91 32.45 26.83 10.88
N ALA A 92 32.40 27.95 11.61
CA ALA A 92 33.02 29.18 11.18
C ALA A 92 34.53 29.01 11.34
N ALA A 93 35.29 29.22 10.26
CA ALA A 93 36.71 29.56 10.26
C ALA A 93 37.02 30.27 8.95
#